data_AF-A0A951HK81-F1
#
_entry.id   AF-A0A951HK81-F1
#
_cell.length_a   1.000
_cell.length_b   1.000
_cell.length_c   1.000
_cell.angle_alpha   90.00
_cell.angle_beta   90.00
_cell.angle_gamma   90.00
#
_symmetry.space_group_name_H-M   'P 1'
#
loop_
_entity.id
_entity.type
_entity.pdbx_description
1 polymer ?
#
loop_
_entity_poly.entity_id
_entity_poly.type
_entity_poly.pdbx_seq_one_letter_code
_entity_poly.pdbx_strand_id
1 'polypeptide(L)'
;MSTHVILVDLLGLLFAVAGFHMAFRQRVVRDLWESGRAARGLPAKTRPTRPEGEDPVHYALIIFGMMLFAFGLIVIGFTTAYALMT
;
A
#
# COMPACT_ATOMS: atom_id res chain seq x y z
N MET A 1 13.88 -24.51 7.36
CA MET A 1 13.26 -23.37 8.06
C MET A 1 12.12 -23.86 8.93
N SER A 2 11.99 -23.32 10.15
CA SER A 2 10.89 -23.67 11.07
C SER A 2 9.54 -23.26 10.48
N THR A 3 8.51 -24.09 10.66
CA THR A 3 7.13 -23.81 10.19
C THR A 3 6.61 -22.48 10.73
N HIS A 4 7.03 -22.09 11.95
CA HIS A 4 6.60 -20.86 12.58
C HIS A 4 7.16 -19.61 11.87
N VAL A 5 8.39 -19.68 11.34
CA VAL A 5 9.00 -18.58 10.58
C VAL A 5 8.21 -18.33 9.30
N ILE A 6 7.87 -19.40 8.57
CA ILE A 6 7.08 -19.31 7.34
C ILE A 6 5.70 -18.70 7.62
N LEU A 7 5.03 -19.09 8.71
CA LEU A 7 3.73 -18.52 9.08
C LEU A 7 3.82 -17.03 9.40
N VAL A 8 4.86 -16.62 10.13
CA VAL A 8 5.07 -15.20 10.47
C VAL A 8 5.41 -14.39 9.21
N ASP A 9 6.21 -14.95 8.30
CA ASP A 9 6.56 -14.29 7.04
C ASP A 9 5.35 -14.13 6.13
N LEU A 10 4.45 -15.12 6.08
CA LEU A 10 3.19 -15.01 5.34
C LEU A 10 2.29 -13.90 5.92
N LEU A 11 2.25 -13.75 7.25
CA LEU A 11 1.53 -12.66 7.89
C LEU A 11 2.17 -11.29 7.59
N GLY A 12 3.50 -11.21 7.66
CA GLY A 12 4.26 -10.03 7.28
C GLY A 12 4.03 -9.65 5.81
N LEU A 13 3.94 -10.65 4.91
CA LEU A 13 3.67 -10.44 3.49
C LEU A 13 2.25 -9.92 3.28
N LEU A 14 1.28 -10.45 4.01
CA LEU A 14 -0.10 -9.95 4.01
C LEU A 14 -0.15 -8.47 4.44
N PHE A 15 0.56 -8.09 5.50
CA PHE A 15 0.66 -6.69 5.92
C PHE A 15 1.38 -5.82 4.90
N ALA A 16 2.45 -6.31 4.29
CA ALA A 16 3.15 -5.61 3.22
C ALA A 16 2.20 -5.32 2.06
N VAL A 17 1.50 -6.34 1.57
CA VAL A 17 0.55 -6.20 0.47
C VAL A 17 -0.61 -5.27 0.85
N ALA A 18 -1.21 -5.44 2.03
CA ALA A 18 -2.31 -4.59 2.48
C ALA A 18 -1.88 -3.13 2.64
N GLY A 19 -0.74 -2.88 3.29
CA GLY A 19 -0.16 -1.55 3.49
C GLY A 19 0.19 -0.86 2.17
N PHE A 20 0.79 -1.61 1.23
CA PHE A 20 1.07 -1.12 -0.11
C PHE A 20 -0.23 -0.72 -0.84
N HIS A 21 -1.29 -1.53 -0.73
CA HIS A 21 -2.56 -1.16 -1.33
C HIS A 21 -3.18 0.06 -0.66
N MET A 22 -3.12 0.19 0.67
CA MET A 22 -3.62 1.39 1.35
C MET A 22 -2.85 2.66 0.94
N ALA A 23 -1.53 2.58 0.88
CA ALA A 23 -0.67 3.72 0.54
C ALA A 23 -0.70 4.10 -0.95
N PHE A 24 -0.68 3.12 -1.86
CA PHE A 24 -0.43 3.37 -3.29
C PHE A 24 -1.67 3.22 -4.17
N ARG A 25 -2.71 2.48 -3.74
CA ARG A 25 -3.90 2.22 -4.57
C ARG A 25 -4.73 3.49 -4.81
N GLN A 26 -4.57 4.58 -4.04
CA GLN A 26 -5.24 5.86 -4.35
C GLN A 26 -4.60 6.64 -5.49
N ARG A 27 -3.31 6.44 -5.76
CA ARG A 27 -2.61 7.13 -6.86
C ARG A 27 -2.55 6.27 -8.10
N VAL A 28 -2.17 5.00 -7.97
CA VAL A 28 -2.01 4.07 -9.10
C VAL A 28 -3.35 3.70 -9.72
N VAL A 29 -4.41 3.42 -8.94
CA VAL A 29 -5.74 3.15 -9.52
C VAL A 29 -6.35 4.42 -10.09
N ARG A 30 -6.09 5.59 -9.49
CA ARG A 30 -6.54 6.87 -10.05
C ARG A 30 -5.87 7.16 -11.39
N ASP A 31 -4.55 7.03 -11.49
CA ASP A 31 -3.80 7.26 -12.72
C ASP A 31 -4.14 6.21 -13.79
N LEU A 32 -4.34 4.95 -13.42
CA LEU A 32 -4.75 3.88 -14.34
C LEU A 32 -6.20 4.07 -14.83
N TRP A 33 -7.08 4.54 -13.96
CA TRP A 33 -8.48 4.84 -14.31
C TRP A 33 -8.58 6.11 -15.17
N GLU A 34 -7.79 7.14 -14.89
CA GLU A 34 -7.71 8.37 -15.67
C GLU A 34 -7.07 8.13 -17.05
N SER A 35 -5.99 7.35 -17.13
CA SER A 35 -5.40 6.93 -18.41
C SER A 35 -6.34 6.05 -19.24
N GLY A 36 -7.05 5.11 -18.59
CA GLY A 36 -8.08 4.29 -19.26
C GLY A 36 -9.30 5.11 -19.73
N ARG A 37 -9.66 6.20 -19.04
CA ARG A 37 -10.71 7.14 -19.47
C ARG A 37 -10.25 8.02 -20.63
N ALA A 38 -9.03 8.53 -20.58
CA ALA A 38 -8.42 9.29 -21.67
C ALA A 38 -8.34 8.45 -22.96
N ALA A 39 -7.96 7.17 -22.85
CA ALA A 39 -7.92 6.24 -23.98
C ALA A 39 -9.31 5.93 -24.58
N ARG A 40 -10.39 6.14 -23.82
CA ARG A 40 -11.78 5.94 -24.26
C ARG A 40 -12.48 7.24 -24.70
N GLY A 41 -11.76 8.36 -24.82
CA GLY A 41 -12.32 9.65 -25.24
C GLY A 41 -13.33 10.26 -24.26
N LEU A 42 -13.41 9.74 -23.03
CA LEU A 42 -14.27 10.27 -21.99
C LEU A 42 -13.63 11.54 -21.41
N PRO A 43 -14.34 12.67 -21.31
CA PRO A 43 -13.77 13.89 -20.76
C PRO A 43 -13.25 13.61 -19.35
N ALA A 44 -12.01 14.07 -19.08
CA ALA A 44 -11.44 14.03 -17.74
C ALA A 44 -12.48 14.64 -16.79
N LYS A 45 -12.85 13.89 -15.73
CA LYS A 45 -13.85 14.37 -14.79
C LYS A 45 -13.26 15.61 -14.14
N THR A 46 -13.76 16.79 -14.52
CA THR A 46 -13.35 18.06 -13.97
C THR A 46 -13.45 17.92 -12.46
N ARG A 47 -12.29 17.99 -11.79
CA ARG A 47 -12.19 17.95 -10.34
C ARG A 47 -13.18 19.00 -9.83
N PRO A 48 -14.15 18.66 -8.97
CA PRO A 48 -14.86 19.70 -8.27
C PRO A 48 -13.79 20.48 -7.52
N THR A 49 -13.66 21.77 -7.86
CA THR A 49 -12.95 22.79 -7.09
C THR A 49 -13.63 22.86 -5.71
N ARG A 50 -13.40 21.85 -4.87
CA ARG A 50 -13.62 21.96 -3.44
C ARG A 50 -12.49 22.82 -2.90
N PRO A 51 -12.79 23.79 -2.02
CA PRO A 51 -11.78 24.68 -1.46
C PRO A 51 -10.69 23.83 -0.80
N GLU A 52 -9.49 24.40 -0.73
CA GLU A 52 -8.20 23.88 -0.27
C GLU A 52 -8.22 23.29 1.16
N GLY A 53 -9.06 22.27 1.39
CA GLY A 53 -9.09 21.42 2.56
C GLY A 53 -8.51 20.08 2.15
N GLU A 54 -7.20 19.96 2.34
CA GLU A 54 -6.43 18.73 2.27
C GLU A 54 -7.22 17.57 2.92
N ASP A 55 -7.53 16.49 2.18
CA ASP A 55 -8.37 15.39 2.67
C ASP A 55 -7.61 14.62 3.76
N PRO A 56 -7.92 14.78 5.06
CA PRO A 56 -7.15 14.19 6.13
C PRO A 56 -7.21 12.65 6.12
N VAL A 57 -8.27 12.07 5.54
CA VAL A 57 -8.41 10.63 5.39
C VAL A 57 -7.42 10.08 4.37
N HIS A 58 -7.12 10.85 3.32
CA HIS A 58 -6.08 10.50 2.33
C HIS A 58 -4.71 10.36 3.00
N TYR A 59 -4.32 11.36 3.79
CA TYR A 59 -3.03 11.32 4.50
C TYR A 59 -2.99 10.25 5.57
N ALA A 60 -4.07 10.08 6.33
CA ALA A 60 -4.16 9.00 7.32
C ALA A 60 -3.97 7.62 6.66
N LEU A 61 -4.59 7.40 5.50
CA LEU A 61 -4.46 6.13 4.78
C LEU A 61 -3.05 5.91 4.21
N ILE A 62 -2.39 6.97 3.71
CA ILE A 62 -0.99 6.89 3.26
C ILE A 62 -0.07 6.56 4.42
N ILE A 63 -0.17 7.31 5.53
CA ILE A 63 0.68 7.11 6.71
C ILE A 63 0.47 5.70 7.25
N PHE A 64 -0.78 5.30 7.48
CA PHE A 64 -1.11 3.98 7.99
C PHE A 64 -0.66 2.86 7.04
N GLY A 65 -0.90 3.04 5.74
CA GLY A 65 -0.48 2.09 4.71
C GLY A 65 1.04 1.92 4.64
N MET A 66 1.79 3.04 4.68
CA MET A 66 3.25 3.02 4.69
C MET A 66 3.82 2.37 5.95
N MET A 67 3.23 2.65 7.12
CA MET A 67 3.63 2.02 8.38
C MET A 67 3.37 0.52 8.34
N LEU A 68 2.19 0.08 7.90
CA LEU A 68 1.84 -1.34 7.80
C LEU A 68 2.72 -2.06 6.78
N PHE A 69 3.04 -1.39 5.66
CA PHE A 69 3.94 -1.90 4.64
C PHE A 69 5.36 -2.13 5.19
N ALA A 70 5.95 -1.09 5.78
CA ALA A 70 7.28 -1.16 6.36
C ALA A 70 7.34 -2.19 7.49
N PHE A 71 6.32 -2.23 8.35
CA PHE A 71 6.22 -3.22 9.42
C PHE A 71 6.22 -4.65 8.87
N GLY A 72 5.42 -4.94 7.84
CA GLY A 72 5.40 -6.26 7.20
C GLY A 72 6.76 -6.69 6.64
N LEU A 73 7.47 -5.78 5.96
CA LEU A 73 8.81 -6.04 5.44
C LEU A 73 9.85 -6.26 6.53
N ILE A 74 9.80 -5.45 7.60
CA ILE A 74 10.71 -5.58 8.74
C ILE A 74 10.50 -6.93 9.41
N VAL A 75 9.25 -7.35 9.64
CA VAL A 75 8.94 -8.65 10.23
C VAL A 75 9.59 -9.76 9.42
N ILE A 76 9.29 -9.84 8.11
CA ILE A 76 9.87 -10.87 7.23
C ILE A 76 11.40 -10.85 7.26
N GLY A 77 11.99 -9.66 7.14
CA GLY A 77 13.45 -9.50 7.09
C GLY A 77 14.13 -9.98 8.37
N PHE A 78 13.60 -9.60 9.53
CA PHE A 78 14.18 -9.95 10.82
C PHE A 78 13.96 -11.41 11.19
N THR A 79 12.76 -11.96 10.96
CA THR A 79 12.47 -13.39 11.23
C THR A 79 13.30 -14.30 10.36
N THR A 80 13.40 -13.97 9.07
CA THR A 80 14.24 -14.71 8.12
C THR A 80 15.71 -14.61 8.50
N ALA A 81 16.22 -13.40 8.77
CA ALA A 81 17.62 -13.20 9.15
C ALA A 81 17.96 -13.94 10.45
N TYR A 82 17.11 -13.86 11.47
CA TYR A 82 17.28 -14.59 12.72
C TYR A 82 17.34 -16.10 12.47
N ALA A 83 16.39 -16.63 11.68
CA ALA A 83 16.35 -18.06 11.34
C ALA A 83 17.53 -18.54 10.47
N LEU A 84 18.26 -17.63 9.82
CA LEU A 84 19.49 -17.94 9.09
C LEU A 84 20.74 -17.87 9.98
N MET A 85 20.68 -17.12 11.09
CA MET A 85 21.78 -16.95 12.03
C MET A 85 21.78 -17.97 13.17
N THR A 86 20.67 -18.67 13.39
CA THR A 86 20.51 -19.73 14.39
C THR A 86 20.33 -21.09 13.75
#